data_AF-A0A5A9GJ60-F1
#
_entry.id   AF-A0A5A9GJ60-F1
#
_cell.length_a   1.000
_cell.length_b   1.000
_cell.length_c   1.000
_cell.angle_alpha   90.00
_cell.angle_beta   90.00
_cell.angle_gamma   90.00
#
_symmetry.space_group_name_H-M   'P 1'
#
loop_
_entity.id
_entity.type
_entity.pdbx_description
1 polymer ?
#
loop_
_entity_poly.entity_id
_entity_poly.type
_entity_poly.pdbx_seq_one_letter_code
_entity_poly.pdbx_strand_id
1 'polypeptide(L)'
;MAITELFSVDDVILDAVPGSKAALLDQLSVEAAGRSGRPASEILEALLAREKIGSTALGRGVALPHTELPDLAAPVVLFARLQRAVDFDARDEEPVDLVFLALWPASNRKGLLSAMAEICGALRDPQSLRRLRGAKTPEDAAQIVLQAVAQDEEDRDCNDATPGF
;
A
#
# COMPACT_ATOMS: atom_id res chain seq x y z
N MET A 1 -15.99 -2.56 1.75
CA MET A 1 -15.05 -3.34 2.56
C MET A 1 -13.95 -2.38 2.87
N ALA A 2 -13.89 -1.92 4.12
CA ALA A 2 -12.93 -0.91 4.53
C ALA A 2 -11.57 -1.59 4.69
N ILE A 3 -10.49 -0.86 4.43
CA ILE A 3 -9.13 -1.38 4.69
C ILE A 3 -8.93 -1.78 6.15
N THR A 4 -9.68 -1.19 7.08
CA THR A 4 -9.67 -1.52 8.51
C THR A 4 -10.08 -2.97 8.81
N GLU A 5 -10.77 -3.64 7.88
CA GLU A 5 -11.16 -5.05 7.98
C GLU A 5 -10.15 -5.99 7.29
N LEU A 6 -9.20 -5.45 6.54
CA LEU A 6 -8.29 -6.18 5.64
C LEU A 6 -6.82 -6.10 6.06
N PHE A 7 -6.51 -5.28 7.07
CA PHE A 7 -5.15 -4.94 7.44
C PHE A 7 -4.95 -5.08 8.95
N SER A 8 -3.87 -5.78 9.31
CA SER A 8 -3.53 -6.13 10.68
C SER A 8 -2.04 -5.95 10.95
N VAL A 9 -1.63 -6.21 12.19
CA VAL A 9 -0.22 -6.17 12.60
C VAL A 9 0.63 -7.14 11.78
N ASP A 10 0.07 -8.31 11.44
CA ASP A 10 0.78 -9.32 10.66
C ASP A 10 1.10 -8.81 9.25
N ASP A 11 0.37 -7.81 8.74
CA ASP A 11 0.54 -7.22 7.40
C ASP A 11 1.62 -6.12 7.33
N VAL A 12 2.31 -5.89 8.45
CA VAL A 12 3.39 -4.90 8.56
C VAL A 12 4.76 -5.57 8.47
N ILE A 13 5.57 -5.08 7.53
CA ILE A 13 6.97 -5.43 7.35
C ILE A 13 7.80 -4.21 7.70
N LEU A 14 8.54 -4.28 8.81
CA LEU A 14 9.52 -3.25 9.14
C LEU A 14 10.90 -3.65 8.64
N ASP A 15 11.65 -2.64 8.24
CA ASP A 15 13.09 -2.74 8.00
C ASP A 15 13.47 -3.65 6.82
N ALA A 16 12.66 -3.67 5.77
CA ALA A 16 12.99 -4.32 4.51
C ALA A 16 14.22 -3.66 3.86
N VAL A 17 15.10 -4.44 3.24
CA VAL A 17 16.36 -3.96 2.64
C VAL A 17 16.50 -4.39 1.18
N PRO A 18 15.56 -4.03 0.30
CA PRO A 18 15.68 -4.32 -1.12
C PRO A 18 16.83 -3.51 -1.74
N GLY A 19 17.55 -4.12 -2.69
CA GLY A 19 18.64 -3.45 -3.41
C GLY A 19 18.19 -2.62 -4.62
N SER A 20 16.95 -2.78 -5.08
CA SER A 20 16.39 -2.12 -6.26
C SER A 20 14.86 -2.23 -6.28
N LYS A 21 14.19 -1.49 -7.19
CA LYS A 21 12.75 -1.61 -7.41
C LYS A 21 12.31 -3.03 -7.72
N ALA A 22 13.05 -3.72 -8.59
CA ALA A 22 12.73 -5.11 -8.95
C ALA A 22 12.88 -6.06 -7.74
N ALA A 23 13.92 -5.87 -6.93
CA ALA A 23 14.12 -6.66 -5.71
C ALA A 23 13.05 -6.39 -4.65
N LEU A 24 12.57 -5.15 -4.54
CA LEU A 24 11.45 -4.78 -3.67
C LEU A 24 10.16 -5.48 -4.11
N LEU A 25 9.82 -5.44 -5.40
CA LEU A 25 8.61 -6.12 -5.91
C LEU A 25 8.70 -7.64 -5.74
N ASP A 26 9.89 -8.23 -5.94
CA ASP A 26 10.13 -9.65 -5.69
C ASP A 26 9.92 -10.00 -4.21
N GLN A 27 10.54 -9.26 -3.29
CA GLN A 27 10.35 -9.46 -1.85
C GLN A 27 8.88 -9.35 -1.43
N LEU A 28 8.17 -8.32 -1.90
CA LEU A 28 6.73 -8.14 -1.63
C LEU A 28 5.89 -9.30 -2.19
N SER A 29 6.27 -9.85 -3.34
CA SER A 29 5.57 -11.00 -3.93
C SER A 29 5.70 -12.27 -3.08
N VAL A 30 6.87 -12.48 -2.46
CA VAL A 30 7.12 -13.61 -1.54
C VAL A 30 6.28 -13.46 -0.27
N GLU A 31 6.27 -12.27 0.32
CA GLU A 31 5.47 -11.98 1.52
C GLU A 31 3.96 -12.12 1.26
N ALA A 32 3.49 -11.67 0.10
CA ALA A 32 2.09 -11.78 -0.28
C ALA A 32 1.67 -13.21 -0.66
N ALA A 33 2.60 -14.04 -1.16
CA ALA A 33 2.32 -15.45 -1.46
C ALA A 33 1.88 -16.23 -0.21
N GLY A 34 2.50 -15.96 0.94
CA GLY A 34 2.14 -16.57 2.21
C GLY A 34 0.71 -16.29 2.68
N ARG A 35 0.07 -15.24 2.17
CA ARG A 35 -1.27 -14.76 2.58
C ARG A 35 -2.35 -15.00 1.53
N SER A 36 -1.96 -14.88 0.26
CA SER A 36 -2.87 -15.02 -0.89
C SER A 36 -3.13 -16.47 -1.26
N GLY A 37 -2.26 -17.40 -0.85
CA GLY A 37 -2.26 -18.78 -1.36
C GLY A 37 -1.91 -18.87 -2.85
N ARG A 38 -1.38 -17.78 -3.45
CA ARG A 38 -0.92 -17.72 -4.84
C ARG A 38 0.61 -17.83 -4.90
N PRO A 39 1.18 -18.40 -5.97
CA PRO A 39 2.62 -18.43 -6.16
C PRO A 39 3.24 -17.02 -6.25
N ALA A 40 4.36 -16.81 -5.56
CA ALA A 40 5.09 -15.52 -5.60
C ALA A 40 5.43 -15.09 -7.03
N SER A 41 5.78 -16.04 -7.91
CA SER A 41 6.08 -15.76 -9.32
C SER A 41 4.92 -15.13 -10.08
N GLU A 42 3.68 -15.58 -9.83
CA GLU A 42 2.49 -15.02 -10.49
C GLU A 42 2.19 -13.62 -9.98
N ILE A 43 2.34 -13.40 -8.67
CA ILE A 43 2.18 -12.09 -8.04
C ILE A 43 3.21 -11.11 -8.60
N LEU A 44 4.48 -11.52 -8.65
CA LEU A 44 5.58 -10.72 -9.19
C LEU A 44 5.36 -10.35 -10.66
N GLU A 45 4.99 -11.32 -11.50
CA GLU A 45 4.72 -11.07 -12.91
C GLU A 45 3.61 -10.02 -13.08
N ALA A 46 2.52 -10.15 -12.32
CA ALA A 46 1.40 -9.22 -12.36
C ALA A 46 1.80 -7.80 -11.88
N LEU A 47 2.59 -7.70 -10.80
CA LEU A 47 3.08 -6.42 -10.30
C LEU A 47 4.03 -5.74 -11.30
N LEU A 48 4.97 -6.50 -11.89
CA LEU A 48 5.88 -5.98 -12.91
C LEU A 48 5.12 -5.54 -14.17
N ALA A 49 4.11 -6.28 -14.58
CA ALA A 49 3.25 -5.90 -15.71
C ALA A 49 2.53 -4.57 -15.43
N ARG A 50 2.01 -4.37 -14.21
CA ARG A 50 1.39 -3.10 -13.82
C ARG A 50 2.39 -1.95 -13.76
N GLU A 51 3.55 -2.16 -13.17
CA GLU A 51 4.59 -1.15 -12.99
C GLU A 51 5.14 -0.67 -14.36
N LYS A 52 5.18 -1.54 -15.37
CA LYS A 52 5.57 -1.18 -16.75
C LYS A 52 4.63 -0.20 -17.43
N ILE A 53 3.35 -0.13 -17.04
CA ILE A 53 2.39 0.85 -17.58
C ILE A 53 2.77 2.26 -17.12
N GLY A 54 3.37 2.36 -15.93
CA GLY A 54 3.84 3.59 -15.32
C GLY A 54 4.04 3.38 -13.82
N SER A 55 5.01 4.12 -13.26
CA SER A 55 5.38 4.02 -11.86
C SER A 55 4.17 4.14 -10.95
N THR A 56 4.14 3.28 -9.94
CA THR A 56 3.14 3.31 -8.86
C THR A 56 3.56 4.16 -7.66
N ALA A 57 4.66 4.92 -7.79
CA ALA A 57 5.04 5.94 -6.83
C ALA A 57 4.00 7.07 -6.78
N LEU A 58 3.61 7.45 -5.56
CA LEU A 58 2.68 8.54 -5.27
C LEU A 58 3.41 9.86 -4.96
N GLY A 59 4.74 9.80 -4.85
CA GLY A 59 5.61 10.88 -4.39
C GLY A 59 5.79 10.89 -2.88
N ARG A 60 6.60 11.83 -2.38
CA ARG A 60 6.92 12.00 -0.94
C ARG A 60 7.51 10.75 -0.29
N GLY A 61 8.23 9.95 -1.08
CA GLY A 61 8.81 8.67 -0.68
C GLY A 61 7.80 7.52 -0.49
N VAL A 62 6.63 7.60 -1.12
CA VAL A 62 5.56 6.58 -1.01
C VAL A 62 5.30 5.90 -2.35
N ALA A 63 5.10 4.58 -2.34
CA ALA A 63 4.55 3.84 -3.49
C ALA A 63 3.38 2.94 -3.09
N LEU A 64 2.47 2.72 -4.04
CA LEU A 64 1.35 1.79 -3.92
C LEU A 64 1.37 0.75 -5.06
N PRO A 65 2.32 -0.21 -5.10
CA PRO A 65 2.24 -1.33 -6.03
C PRO A 65 0.94 -2.09 -5.85
N HIS A 66 0.19 -2.29 -6.93
CA HIS A 66 -1.12 -2.93 -6.87
C HIS A 66 -1.39 -3.78 -8.11
N THR A 67 -2.19 -4.82 -7.98
CA THR A 67 -2.65 -5.58 -9.14
C THR A 67 -3.91 -6.40 -8.83
N GLU A 68 -4.65 -6.74 -9.87
CA GLU A 68 -5.73 -7.71 -9.81
C GLU A 68 -5.17 -9.10 -10.11
N LEU A 69 -5.59 -10.11 -9.34
CA LEU A 69 -5.20 -11.49 -9.53
C LEU A 69 -6.42 -12.38 -9.80
N PRO A 70 -6.36 -13.25 -10.83
CA PRO A 70 -7.36 -14.29 -11.03
C PRO A 70 -7.41 -15.25 -9.84
N ASP A 71 -8.60 -15.72 -9.50
CA ASP A 71 -8.84 -16.74 -8.45
C ASP A 71 -8.22 -16.42 -7.08
N LEU A 72 -7.98 -15.14 -6.79
CA LEU A 72 -7.60 -14.70 -5.45
C LEU A 72 -8.83 -14.77 -4.54
N ALA A 73 -8.73 -15.50 -3.43
CA ALA A 73 -9.86 -15.76 -2.55
C ALA A 73 -10.32 -14.50 -1.78
N ALA A 74 -9.36 -13.69 -1.33
CA ALA A 74 -9.59 -12.47 -0.58
C ALA A 74 -8.52 -11.42 -0.91
N PRO A 75 -8.83 -10.12 -0.77
CA PRO A 75 -7.83 -9.06 -0.89
C PRO A 75 -6.65 -9.26 0.05
N VAL A 76 -5.46 -8.81 -0.37
CA VAL A 76 -4.26 -8.77 0.46
C VAL A 76 -3.70 -7.35 0.42
N VAL A 77 -3.48 -6.76 1.60
CA VAL A 77 -2.84 -5.45 1.73
C VAL A 77 -1.64 -5.60 2.64
N LEU A 78 -0.48 -5.07 2.23
CA LEU A 78 0.73 -5.04 3.07
C LEU A 78 1.24 -3.62 3.20
N PHE A 79 1.87 -3.34 4.33
CA PHE A 79 2.68 -2.15 4.52
C PHE A 79 4.14 -2.55 4.75
N ALA A 80 5.06 -1.94 4.02
CA ALA A 80 6.49 -2.12 4.20
C ALA A 80 7.18 -0.77 4.40
N ARG A 81 8.01 -0.68 5.45
CA ARG A 81 9.00 0.40 5.60
C ARG A 81 10.38 -0.13 5.25
N LEU A 82 11.07 0.56 4.35
CA LEU A 82 12.42 0.21 3.93
C LEU A 82 13.47 0.85 4.85
N GLN A 83 14.56 0.15 5.14
CA GLN A 83 15.71 0.77 5.83
C GLN A 83 16.45 1.77 4.94
N ARG A 84 16.42 1.52 3.62
CA ARG A 84 17.03 2.37 2.60
C ARG A 84 16.01 2.64 1.53
N ALA A 85 15.81 3.91 1.22
CA ALA A 85 14.93 4.32 0.15
C ALA A 85 15.45 3.78 -1.19
N VAL A 86 14.52 3.37 -2.05
CA VAL A 86 14.81 2.80 -3.37
C VAL A 86 14.33 3.75 -4.44
N ASP A 87 15.13 3.94 -5.49
CA ASP A 87 14.67 4.63 -6.69
C ASP A 87 13.51 3.84 -7.31
N PHE A 88 12.35 4.50 -7.38
CA PHE A 88 11.10 3.91 -7.82
C PHE A 88 10.53 4.60 -9.07
N ASP A 89 11.38 5.35 -9.81
CA ASP A 89 10.96 6.16 -10.97
C ASP A 89 9.80 7.12 -10.62
N ALA A 90 9.86 7.72 -9.43
CA ALA A 90 8.84 8.64 -8.95
C ALA A 90 8.88 9.96 -9.73
N ARG A 91 7.71 10.56 -9.99
CA ARG A 91 7.61 11.79 -10.78
C ARG A 91 8.26 13.00 -10.10
N ASP A 92 8.29 13.02 -8.77
CA ASP A 92 8.96 14.04 -7.96
C ASP A 92 10.44 13.75 -7.72
N GLU A 93 10.97 12.68 -8.34
CA GLU A 93 12.37 12.24 -8.23
C GLU A 93 12.79 11.87 -6.79
N GLU A 94 11.84 11.74 -5.87
CA GLU A 94 12.10 11.29 -4.50
C GLU A 94 12.12 9.75 -4.42
N PRO A 95 13.16 9.15 -3.79
CA PRO A 95 13.21 7.70 -3.62
C PRO A 95 12.16 7.24 -2.58
N VAL A 96 11.68 6.01 -2.73
CA VAL A 96 10.58 5.44 -1.92
C VAL A 96 11.11 4.68 -0.73
N ASP A 97 10.60 4.98 0.46
CA ASP A 97 10.90 4.26 1.72
C ASP A 97 9.64 3.69 2.41
N LEU A 98 8.44 4.11 1.97
CA LEU A 98 7.16 3.59 2.45
C LEU A 98 6.41 2.95 1.27
N VAL A 99 6.00 1.69 1.43
CA VAL A 99 5.37 0.94 0.35
C VAL A 99 4.10 0.28 0.86
N PHE A 100 3.01 0.46 0.13
CA PHE A 100 1.76 -0.26 0.36
C PHE A 100 1.52 -1.21 -0.81
N LEU A 101 1.42 -2.51 -0.56
CA LEU A 101 1.04 -3.48 -1.58
C LEU A 101 -0.48 -3.69 -1.51
N ALA A 102 -1.16 -3.74 -2.65
CA ALA A 102 -2.56 -4.16 -2.73
C ALA A 102 -2.79 -5.21 -3.83
N LEU A 103 -3.18 -6.42 -3.44
CA LEU A 103 -3.62 -7.47 -4.35
C LEU A 103 -5.12 -7.67 -4.21
N TRP A 104 -5.82 -7.72 -5.33
CA TRP A 104 -7.29 -7.81 -5.31
C TRP A 104 -7.83 -8.92 -6.21
N PRO A 105 -8.95 -9.56 -5.83
CA PRO A 105 -9.64 -10.48 -6.73
C PRO A 105 -10.13 -9.73 -7.97
N ALA A 106 -9.82 -10.24 -9.16
CA ALA A 106 -10.27 -9.65 -10.44
C ALA A 106 -11.80 -9.51 -10.54
N SER A 107 -12.56 -10.35 -9.81
CA SER A 107 -14.01 -10.27 -9.69
C SER A 107 -14.52 -9.04 -8.90
N ASN A 108 -13.65 -8.34 -8.15
CA ASN A 108 -14.02 -7.24 -7.26
C ASN A 108 -13.19 -5.97 -7.50
N ARG A 109 -13.09 -5.52 -8.76
CA ARG A 109 -12.39 -4.29 -9.14
C ARG A 109 -12.87 -3.03 -8.40
N LYS A 110 -14.17 -2.92 -8.10
CA LYS A 110 -14.72 -1.77 -7.36
C LYS A 110 -14.14 -1.68 -5.94
N GLY A 111 -13.95 -2.82 -5.28
CA GLY A 111 -13.30 -2.88 -3.97
C GLY A 111 -11.87 -2.36 -4.00
N LEU A 112 -11.09 -2.72 -5.03
CA LEU A 112 -9.73 -2.24 -5.20
C LEU A 112 -9.67 -0.71 -5.28
N LEU A 113 -10.53 -0.08 -6.10
CA LEU A 113 -10.55 1.37 -6.23
C LEU A 113 -10.91 2.07 -4.92
N SER A 114 -11.84 1.52 -4.13
CA SER A 114 -12.17 2.05 -2.80
C SER A 114 -10.95 2.00 -1.87
N ALA A 115 -10.33 0.82 -1.75
CA ALA A 115 -9.17 0.63 -0.88
C ALA A 115 -7.98 1.51 -1.30
N MET A 116 -7.72 1.64 -2.61
CA MET A 116 -6.69 2.55 -3.10
C MET A 116 -7.00 4.02 -2.75
N ALA A 117 -8.26 4.45 -2.85
CA ALA A 117 -8.64 5.80 -2.47
C ALA A 117 -8.45 6.04 -0.97
N GLU A 118 -8.84 5.10 -0.12
CA GLU A 118 -8.62 5.12 1.34
C GLU A 118 -7.13 5.20 1.67
N ILE A 119 -6.30 4.29 1.13
CA ILE A 119 -4.85 4.26 1.35
C ILE A 119 -4.20 5.57 0.87
N CYS A 120 -4.47 5.98 -0.37
CA CYS A 120 -3.91 7.21 -0.90
C CYS A 120 -4.32 8.42 -0.05
N GLY A 121 -5.55 8.42 0.49
CA GLY A 121 -6.04 9.48 1.35
C GLY A 121 -5.30 9.56 2.68
N ALA A 122 -5.21 8.43 3.39
CA ALA A 122 -4.43 8.28 4.61
C ALA A 122 -2.96 8.73 4.44
N LEU A 123 -2.39 8.53 3.25
CA LEU A 123 -1.01 8.87 2.92
C LEU A 123 -0.80 10.31 2.44
N ARG A 124 -1.86 11.12 2.32
CA ARG A 124 -1.75 12.55 2.01
C ARG A 124 -1.19 13.36 3.17
N ASP A 125 -1.46 12.95 4.41
CA ASP A 125 -1.05 13.67 5.61
C ASP A 125 0.45 13.49 5.89
N PRO A 126 1.26 14.58 5.81
CA PRO A 126 2.69 14.52 6.10
C PRO A 126 2.98 14.09 7.55
N GLN A 127 2.07 14.32 8.50
CA GLN A 127 2.26 13.88 9.88
C GLN A 127 2.15 12.36 10.00
N SER A 128 1.18 11.76 9.33
CA SER A 128 1.05 10.30 9.24
C SER A 128 2.28 9.66 8.59
N LEU A 129 2.79 10.20 7.48
CA LEU A 129 4.03 9.72 6.85
C LEU A 129 5.24 9.81 7.80
N ARG A 130 5.39 10.92 8.54
CA ARG A 130 6.45 11.06 9.55
C ARG A 130 6.32 10.03 10.67
N ARG A 131 5.10 9.76 11.15
CA ARG A 131 4.84 8.76 12.19
C ARG A 131 5.17 7.36 11.70
N LEU A 132 4.78 7.00 10.48
CA LEU A 132 5.09 5.70 9.87
C LEU A 132 6.61 5.48 9.74
N ARG A 133 7.36 6.50 9.31
CA ARG A 133 8.83 6.44 9.27
C ARG A 133 9.44 6.21 10.66
N GLY A 134 8.84 6.80 11.69
CA GLY A 134 9.29 6.69 13.09
C GLY A 134 8.73 5.50 13.88
N ALA A 135 7.86 4.67 13.30
CA ALA A 135 7.22 3.54 14.00
C ALA A 135 8.28 2.54 14.48
N LYS A 136 8.18 2.08 15.74
CA LYS A 136 9.22 1.20 16.32
C LYS A 136 8.84 -0.27 16.24
N THR A 137 7.55 -0.55 16.19
CA THR A 137 7.03 -1.92 16.13
C THR A 137 5.98 -2.06 15.04
N PRO A 138 5.73 -3.29 14.56
CA PRO A 138 4.63 -3.57 13.64
C PRO A 138 3.28 -3.08 14.15
N GLU A 139 3.02 -3.18 15.47
CA GLU A 139 1.80 -2.71 16.11
C GLU A 139 1.66 -1.18 16.01
N ASP A 140 2.75 -0.44 16.29
CA ASP A 140 2.76 1.02 16.17
C ASP A 140 2.39 1.44 14.74
N ALA A 141 3.05 0.82 13.75
CA ALA A 141 2.81 1.12 12.34
C ALA A 141 1.38 0.76 11.93
N ALA A 142 0.89 -0.41 12.32
CA ALA A 142 -0.48 -0.82 12.01
C ALA A 142 -1.51 0.15 12.58
N GLN A 143 -1.32 0.56 13.84
CA GLN A 143 -2.19 1.54 14.47
C GLN A 143 -2.15 2.90 13.76
N ILE A 144 -0.98 3.36 13.31
CA ILE A 144 -0.85 4.62 12.56
C ILE A 144 -1.61 4.54 11.23
N VAL A 145 -1.48 3.43 10.48
CA VAL A 145 -2.22 3.23 9.22
C VAL A 145 -3.73 3.27 9.45
N LEU A 146 -4.22 2.48 10.42
CA LEU A 146 -5.65 2.40 10.72
C LEU A 146 -6.23 3.75 11.19
N GLN A 147 -5.47 4.50 11.99
CA GLN A 147 -5.86 5.85 12.40
C GLN A 147 -5.90 6.82 11.22
N ALA A 148 -4.89 6.80 10.34
CA ALA A 148 -4.82 7.70 9.20
C ALA A 148 -5.97 7.45 8.21
N VAL A 149 -6.37 6.19 8.02
CA VAL A 149 -7.55 5.82 7.21
C VAL A 149 -8.83 6.36 7.86
N ALA A 150 -9.05 6.11 9.15
CA ALA A 150 -10.27 6.54 9.84
C ALA A 150 -10.42 8.07 9.84
N GLN A 151 -9.33 8.80 10.04
CA GLN A 151 -9.32 10.27 9.99
C GLN A 151 -9.68 10.81 8.59
N ASP A 152 -9.17 10.19 7.53
CA ASP A 152 -9.46 10.62 6.16
C ASP A 152 -10.91 10.32 5.75
N GLU A 153 -11.53 9.26 6.29
CA GLU A 153 -12.97 9.01 6.15
C GLU A 153 -13.82 10.10 6.84
N GLU A 154 -13.49 10.44 8.10
CA GLU A 154 -14.18 11.51 8.85
C GLU A 154 -14.08 12.89 8.15
N ASP A 155 -12.89 13.21 7.62
CA ASP A 155 -12.64 14.47 6.91
C ASP A 155 -13.44 14.55 5.60
N ARG A 156 -13.59 13.44 4.87
CA ARG A 156 -14.43 13.38 3.65
C ARG A 156 -15.90 13.56 3.98
N ASP A 157 -16.40 12.87 5.01
CA ASP A 157 -17.80 12.97 5.44
C ASP A 157 -18.14 14.38 5.92
N CYS A 158 -17.24 15.03 6.65
CA CYS A 158 -17.42 16.43 7.06
C CYS A 158 -17.43 17.40 5.87
N ASN A 159 -16.64 17.14 4.83
CA ASN A 159 -16.54 18.02 3.66
C ASN A 159 -17.73 17.83 2.69
N ASP A 160 -18.26 16.61 2.56
CA ASP A 160 -19.47 16.30 1.76
C ASP A 160 -20.78 16.77 2.44
N ALA A 161 -20.75 17.03 3.75
CA ALA A 161 -21.89 17.57 4.50
C ALA A 161 -22.17 19.07 4.27
N THR A 162 -21.43 19.74 3.38
CA THR A 162 -21.74 21.12 2.99
C THR A 162 -22.80 21.10 1.88
N PRO A 163 -24.05 21.55 2.11
CA PRO A 163 -24.97 21.74 1.00
C PRO A 163 -24.38 22.84 0.12
N GLY A 164 -24.15 22.54 -1.15
CA GLY A 164 -23.90 23.57 -2.15
C GLY A 164 -24.99 24.63 -2.04
N PHE A 165 -24.59 25.88 -1.78
CA PHE A 165 -25.46 27.05 -1.88
C PHE A 165 -26.04 27.17 -3.28
#